data_AF-A0A382W4J1-F1
#
_entry.id   AF-A0A382W4J1-F1
#
_cell.length_a   1.000
_cell.length_b   1.000
_cell.length_c   1.000
_cell.angle_alpha   90.00
_cell.angle_beta   90.00
_cell.angle_gamma   90.00
#
_symmetry.space_group_name_H-M   'P 1'
#
loop_
_entity.id
_entity.type
_entity.pdbx_description
1 polymer ?
#
loop_
_entity_poly.entity_id
_entity_poly.type
_entity_poly.pdbx_seq_one_letter_code
_entity_poly.pdbx_strand_id
1 'polypeptide(L)'
;MTDKSYYKIAEEEFESDKIIDDLMLKARSLSSGDQEKSKWIYIDLRAKDIEENNNSKLLHNENKPNLIKIFLILLFFPITFPYYVIKYVMKHDLTG
;
A
#
# COMPACT_ATOMS: atom_id res chain seq x y z
N MET A 1 -1.23 -17.21 7.45
CA MET A 1 -0.33 -18.26 6.92
C MET A 1 0.38 -17.72 5.68
N THR A 2 1.08 -16.60 5.79
CA THR A 2 1.68 -15.85 4.66
C THR A 2 3.21 -15.87 4.69
N ASP A 3 3.82 -16.06 5.86
CA ASP A 3 5.29 -16.03 6.00
C ASP A 3 5.96 -17.12 5.16
N LYS A 4 5.47 -18.36 5.21
CA LYS A 4 6.13 -19.49 4.54
C LYS A 4 6.24 -19.35 3.02
N SER A 5 5.34 -18.62 2.35
CA SER A 5 5.44 -18.45 0.89
C SER A 5 6.57 -17.52 0.49
N TYR A 6 6.83 -16.46 1.25
CA TYR A 6 7.87 -15.48 0.90
C TYR A 6 9.28 -16.05 1.09
N TYR A 7 9.50 -16.82 2.16
CA TYR A 7 10.76 -17.54 2.35
C TYR A 7 11.03 -18.54 1.22
N LYS A 8 9.99 -19.25 0.74
CA LYS A 8 10.13 -20.18 -0.38
C LYS A 8 10.53 -19.47 -1.68
N ILE A 9 9.91 -18.31 -1.97
CA ILE A 9 10.26 -17.50 -3.14
C ILE A 9 11.71 -17.00 -3.04
N ALA A 10 12.11 -16.50 -1.87
CA ALA A 10 13.47 -16.01 -1.63
C ALA A 10 14.52 -17.13 -1.75
N GLU A 11 14.20 -18.35 -1.30
CA GLU A 11 15.05 -19.52 -1.47
C GLU A 11 15.16 -19.94 -2.95
N GLU A 12 14.05 -20.02 -3.68
CA GLU A 12 14.05 -20.32 -5.11
C GLU A 12 14.83 -19.27 -5.92
N GLU A 13 14.72 -17.98 -5.60
CA GLU A 13 15.51 -16.91 -6.22
C GLU A 13 17.02 -17.07 -5.96
N PHE A 14 17.40 -17.44 -4.74
CA PHE A 14 18.80 -17.67 -4.39
C PHE A 14 19.39 -18.89 -5.13
N GLU A 15 18.67 -20.01 -5.16
CA GLU A 15 19.10 -21.23 -5.87
C GLU A 15 19.12 -21.04 -7.39
N SER A 16 18.30 -20.12 -7.91
CA SER A 16 18.25 -19.77 -9.34
C SER A 16 19.24 -18.68 -9.77
N ASP A 17 20.13 -18.26 -8.87
CA ASP A 17 21.11 -17.18 -9.08
C ASP A 17 20.48 -15.81 -9.46
N LYS A 18 19.22 -15.59 -9.05
CA LYS A 18 18.51 -14.32 -9.21
C LYS A 18 18.68 -13.45 -7.97
N ILE A 19 19.92 -13.33 -7.53
CA ILE A 19 20.28 -12.64 -6.29
C ILE A 19 20.27 -11.12 -6.49
N ILE A 20 19.83 -10.39 -5.47
CA ILE A 20 19.97 -8.94 -5.42
C ILE A 20 21.27 -8.59 -4.72
N ASP A 21 22.22 -7.99 -5.46
CA ASP A 21 23.57 -7.70 -4.97
C ASP A 21 23.59 -6.86 -3.69
N ASP A 22 22.74 -5.83 -3.60
CA ASP A 22 22.66 -4.97 -2.41
C ASP A 22 22.23 -5.75 -1.15
N LEU A 23 21.26 -6.66 -1.29
CA LEU A 23 20.81 -7.50 -0.18
C LEU A 23 21.87 -8.54 0.18
N MET A 24 22.58 -9.09 -0.81
CA MET A 24 23.65 -10.06 -0.59
C MET A 24 24.86 -9.43 0.09
N LEU A 25 25.24 -8.20 -0.29
CA LEU A 25 26.29 -7.43 0.38
C LEU A 25 25.94 -7.14 1.84
N LYS A 26 24.69 -6.74 2.10
CA LYS A 26 24.18 -6.55 3.46
C LYS A 26 24.20 -7.85 4.26
N ALA A 27 23.80 -8.95 3.66
CA ALA A 27 23.82 -10.26 4.30
C ALA A 27 25.24 -10.73 4.64
N ARG A 28 26.22 -10.52 3.74
CA ARG A 28 27.64 -10.80 3.98
C ARG A 28 28.24 -9.94 5.09
N SER A 29 27.85 -8.66 5.13
CA SER A 29 28.29 -7.75 6.20
C SER A 29 27.76 -8.21 7.56
N LEU A 30 26.49 -8.60 7.63
CA LEU A 30 25.86 -9.10 8.87
C LEU A 30 26.38 -10.48 9.29
N SER A 31 26.76 -11.32 8.33
CA SER A 31 27.30 -12.66 8.61
C SER A 31 28.78 -12.66 8.98
N SER A 32 29.45 -11.49 9.00
CA SER A 32 30.90 -11.40 9.16
C SER A 32 31.68 -12.23 8.13
N GLY A 33 31.15 -12.34 6.90
CA GLY A 33 31.77 -13.12 5.81
C GLY A 33 31.51 -14.62 5.84
N ASP A 34 30.75 -15.14 6.82
CA ASP A 34 30.31 -16.54 6.83
C ASP A 34 29.29 -16.77 5.71
N GLN A 35 29.60 -17.71 4.81
CA GLN A 35 28.83 -17.98 3.60
C GLN A 35 27.47 -18.61 3.90
N GLU A 36 27.41 -19.56 4.85
CA GLU A 36 26.18 -20.26 5.19
C GLU A 36 25.23 -19.33 5.94
N LYS A 37 25.75 -18.55 6.88
CA LYS A 37 24.96 -17.51 7.56
C LYS A 37 24.52 -16.42 6.59
N SER A 38 25.38 -16.01 5.64
CA SER A 38 25.02 -15.01 4.63
C SER A 38 23.83 -15.47 3.77
N LYS A 39 23.76 -16.76 3.43
CA LYS A 39 22.61 -17.32 2.69
C LYS A 39 21.32 -17.14 3.49
N TRP A 40 21.28 -17.58 4.74
CA TRP A 40 20.08 -17.48 5.56
C TRP A 40 19.66 -16.04 5.84
N ILE A 41 20.62 -15.14 6.08
CA ILE A 41 20.36 -13.71 6.27
C ILE A 41 19.82 -13.09 4.97
N TYR A 42 20.34 -13.47 3.81
CA TYR A 42 19.81 -13.02 2.52
C TYR A 42 18.34 -13.44 2.33
N ILE A 43 18.03 -14.71 2.57
CA ILE A 43 16.68 -15.25 2.42
C ILE A 43 15.71 -14.50 3.35
N ASP A 44 16.11 -14.23 4.59
CA ASP A 44 15.31 -13.48 5.55
C ASP A 44 15.05 -12.02 5.11
N LEU A 45 16.11 -11.33 4.66
CA LEU A 45 16.00 -9.96 4.15
C LEU A 45 15.09 -9.89 2.92
N ARG A 46 15.23 -10.85 2.00
CA ARG A 46 14.45 -10.91 0.77
C ARG A 46 12.99 -11.26 1.03
N ALA A 47 12.71 -12.18 1.95
CA ALA A 47 11.35 -12.50 2.35
C ALA A 47 10.61 -11.28 2.92
N LYS A 48 11.28 -10.50 3.80
CA LYS A 48 10.73 -9.25 4.37
C LYS A 48 10.48 -8.18 3.31
N ASP A 49 11.41 -8.01 2.37
CA ASP A 49 11.25 -7.06 1.26
C ASP A 49 10.04 -7.41 0.37
N ILE A 50 9.79 -8.70 0.11
CA ILE A 50 8.61 -9.15 -0.64
C ILE A 50 7.33 -8.91 0.16
N GLU A 51 7.35 -9.13 1.47
CA GLU A 51 6.22 -8.89 2.37
C GLU A 51 5.84 -7.40 2.41
N GLU A 52 6.81 -6.50 2.63
CA GLU A 52 6.58 -5.05 2.64
C GLU A 52 6.08 -4.53 1.30
N ASN A 53 6.63 -5.04 0.18
CA ASN A 53 6.16 -4.67 -1.16
C ASN A 53 4.74 -5.16 -1.47
N ASN A 54 4.32 -6.30 -0.90
CA ASN A 54 2.93 -6.76 -1.05
C ASN A 54 1.97 -5.96 -0.16
N ASN A 55 2.36 -5.66 1.08
CA ASN A 55 1.53 -4.89 2.01
C ASN A 55 1.36 -3.44 1.54
N SER A 56 2.41 -2.81 1.01
CA SER A 56 2.32 -1.47 0.43
C SER A 56 1.40 -1.42 -0.79
N LYS A 57 1.41 -2.45 -1.64
CA LYS A 57 0.46 -2.57 -2.78
C LYS A 57 -0.99 -2.70 -2.30
N LEU A 58 -1.25 -3.42 -1.21
CA LEU A 58 -2.58 -3.52 -0.62
C LEU A 58 -3.05 -2.16 -0.08
N LEU A 59 -2.20 -1.48 0.70
CA LEU A 59 -2.49 -0.14 1.24
C LEU A 59 -2.70 0.92 0.15
N HIS A 60 -1.96 0.85 -0.96
CA HIS A 60 -2.13 1.77 -2.07
C HIS A 60 -3.42 1.51 -2.86
N ASN A 61 -3.95 0.28 -2.85
CA ASN A 61 -5.20 -0.04 -3.55
C ASN A 61 -6.44 0.43 -2.77
N GLU A 62 -6.36 0.52 -1.43
CA GLU A 62 -7.45 1.08 -0.61
C GLU A 62 -7.53 2.62 -0.68
N ASN A 63 -6.42 3.29 -0.99
CA ASN A 63 -6.35 4.75 -1.07
C ASN A 63 -6.49 5.32 -2.50
N LYS A 64 -7.20 4.62 -3.41
CA LYS A 64 -7.64 5.27 -4.65
C LYS A 64 -8.78 6.24 -4.32
N PRO A 65 -8.60 7.57 -4.49
CA PRO A 65 -9.69 8.50 -4.32
C PRO A 65 -10.79 8.09 -5.30
N ASN A 66 -11.97 7.79 -4.76
CA ASN A 66 -13.11 7.36 -5.55
C ASN A 66 -13.60 8.57 -6.36
N LEU A 67 -13.05 8.73 -7.57
CA LEU A 67 -13.34 9.85 -8.49
C LEU A 67 -14.84 10.00 -8.73
N ILE A 68 -15.58 8.89 -8.73
CA ILE A 68 -17.05 8.87 -8.83
C ILE A 68 -17.70 9.56 -7.63
N LYS A 69 -17.24 9.29 -6.39
CA LYS A 69 -17.78 9.96 -5.19
C LYS A 69 -17.49 11.46 -5.22
N ILE A 70 -16.28 11.86 -5.63
CA ILE A 70 -15.89 13.27 -5.76
C ILE A 70 -16.74 13.97 -6.84
N PHE A 71 -16.96 13.31 -7.97
CA PHE A 71 -17.80 13.80 -9.07
C PHE A 71 -19.25 14.00 -8.63
N LEU A 72 -19.82 13.04 -7.88
CA LEU A 72 -21.19 13.17 -7.36
C LEU A 72 -21.31 14.35 -6.39
N ILE A 73 -20.35 14.55 -5.49
CA ILE A 73 -20.35 15.71 -4.58
C ILE A 73 -20.34 17.02 -5.39
N LEU A 74 -19.49 17.14 -6.41
CA LEU A 74 -19.44 18.33 -7.27
C LEU A 74 -20.72 18.56 -8.07
N LEU A 75 -21.39 17.49 -8.52
CA LEU A 75 -22.66 17.59 -9.26
C LEU A 75 -23.81 18.08 -8.37
N PHE A 76 -23.92 17.56 -7.15
CA PHE A 76 -25.05 17.85 -6.26
C PHE A 76 -24.86 19.10 -5.39
N PHE A 77 -23.62 19.53 -5.13
CA PHE A 77 -23.33 20.72 -4.33
C PHE A 77 -24.00 22.01 -4.87
N PRO A 78 -23.90 22.38 -6.16
CA PRO A 78 -24.51 23.60 -6.68
C PRO A 78 -26.04 23.53 -6.80
N ILE A 79 -26.64 22.35 -6.68
CA ILE A 79 -28.10 22.17 -6.78
C ILE A 79 -28.72 22.21 -5.37
N THR A 80 -28.12 21.46 -4.44
CA THR A 80 -28.63 21.34 -3.07
C THR A 80 -28.49 22.63 -2.28
N PHE A 81 -27.34 23.31 -2.38
CA PHE A 81 -27.08 24.54 -1.62
C PHE A 81 -28.11 25.65 -1.90
N PRO A 82 -28.34 26.10 -3.15
CA PRO A 82 -29.34 27.14 -3.40
C PRO A 82 -30.78 26.69 -3.12
N TYR A 83 -31.11 25.40 -3.33
CA TYR A 83 -32.44 24.88 -2.98
C TYR A 83 -32.76 25.07 -1.48
N TYR A 84 -31.81 24.76 -0.59
CA TYR A 84 -32.00 24.95 0.84
C TYR A 84 -32.03 26.43 1.25
N VAL A 85 -31.21 27.27 0.62
CA VAL A 85 -31.22 28.73 0.88
C VAL A 85 -32.57 29.34 0.51
N ILE A 86 -33.09 29.05 -0.68
CA ILE A 86 -34.40 29.56 -1.14
C ILE A 86 -35.52 29.07 -0.22
N LYS A 87 -35.51 27.78 0.14
CA LYS A 87 -36.51 27.19 1.04
C LYS A 87 -36.48 27.81 2.43
N TYR A 88 -35.29 28.13 2.96
CA TYR A 88 -35.14 28.77 4.27
C TYR A 88 -35.67 30.21 4.26
N VAL A 89 -35.33 30.99 3.22
CA VAL A 89 -35.82 32.36 3.03
C VAL A 89 -37.34 32.38 2.92
N MET A 90 -37.93 31.55 2.04
CA MET A 90 -39.39 31.48 1.87
C MET A 90 -40.11 31.06 3.16
N LYS A 91 -39.52 30.20 3.98
CA LYS A 91 -40.12 29.78 5.26
C LYS A 91 -40.13 30.91 6.29
N HIS A 92 -39.09 31.74 6.30
CA HIS A 92 -39.00 32.89 7.20
C HIS A 92 -39.94 34.04 6.78
N ASP A 93 -40.16 34.26 5.49
CA ASP A 93 -41.10 35.29 5.00
C ASP A 93 -42.58 34.95 5.27
N LEU A 94 -42.92 33.66 5.45
CA LEU A 94 -44.29 33.22 5.75
C LEU A 94 -44.66 33.29 7.25
N THR A 95 -43.72 33.65 8.12
CA THR A 95 -43.92 33.73 9.58
C THR A 95 -43.61 35.11 10.18
N GLY A 96 -43.39 36.12 9.32
CA GLY A 96 -43.23 37.53 9.70
C GLY A 96 -44.51 38.34 9.49
#